data_AF-A0AAW0DVN5-F1
#
_entry.id   AF-A0AAW0DVN5-F1
#
_cell.length_a   1.000
_cell.length_b   1.000
_cell.length_c   1.000
_cell.angle_alpha   90.00
_cell.angle_beta   90.00
_cell.angle_gamma   90.00
#
_symmetry.space_group_name_H-M   'P 1'
#
loop_
_entity.id
_entity.type
_entity.pdbx_description
1 polymer ?
#
loop_
_entity_poly.entity_id
_entity_poly.type
_entity_poly.pdbx_seq_one_letter_code
_entity_poly.pdbx_strand_id
1 'polypeptide(L)'
;MVKASYEHTQRIVKRAGTLLQSSSRKRALLIGISYDGVSKLESSHSAVDKWKGVLEGYGYCGEDVIVMKDTESELGSKYYPTHDNITRVLEKEFILLNEENVVYFFLYSGHSDQTDCTDGTEEDGKNEVIITADGEHILDDFLKKTLVDALPSRCRLNAILDTCHSGTLMGKCNLLLQILKLKLNVDK
;
A
#
# COMPACT_ATOMS: atom_id res chain seq x y z
N MET A 1 -53.13 -8.59 -12.18
CA MET A 1 -52.09 -7.73 -12.77
C MET A 1 -51.20 -7.05 -11.73
N VAL A 2 -51.74 -6.55 -10.61
CA VAL A 2 -50.98 -5.79 -9.58
C VAL A 2 -49.96 -6.64 -8.79
N LYS A 3 -50.26 -7.91 -8.49
CA LYS A 3 -49.39 -8.78 -7.68
C LYS A 3 -48.03 -9.09 -8.34
N ALA A 4 -48.03 -9.29 -9.65
CA ALA A 4 -46.81 -9.58 -10.42
C ALA A 4 -45.87 -8.36 -10.52
N SER A 5 -46.44 -7.15 -10.62
CA SER A 5 -45.66 -5.90 -10.61
C SER A 5 -45.02 -5.65 -9.23
N TYR A 6 -45.76 -5.90 -8.14
CA TYR A 6 -45.23 -5.79 -6.79
C TYR A 6 -44.07 -6.77 -6.54
N GLU A 7 -44.23 -8.05 -6.91
CA GLU A 7 -43.17 -9.05 -6.78
C GLU A 7 -41.94 -8.73 -7.65
N HIS A 8 -42.13 -8.14 -8.83
CA HIS A 8 -41.04 -7.68 -9.69
C HIS A 8 -40.26 -6.51 -9.06
N THR A 9 -40.97 -5.50 -8.54
CA THR A 9 -40.37 -4.38 -7.82
C THR A 9 -39.65 -4.84 -6.55
N GLN A 10 -40.22 -5.79 -5.81
CA GLN A 10 -39.58 -6.39 -4.62
C GLN A 10 -38.30 -7.16 -4.99
N ARG A 11 -38.26 -7.85 -6.14
CA ARG A 11 -37.04 -8.50 -6.64
C ARG A 11 -35.97 -7.49 -7.06
N ILE A 12 -36.35 -6.36 -7.67
CA ILE A 12 -35.41 -5.28 -8.03
C ILE A 12 -34.84 -4.62 -6.78
N VAL A 13 -35.69 -4.27 -5.81
CA VAL A 13 -35.25 -3.67 -4.53
C VAL A 13 -34.38 -4.64 -3.73
N LYS A 14 -34.71 -5.95 -3.72
CA LYS A 14 -33.88 -6.97 -3.07
C LYS A 14 -32.54 -7.17 -3.78
N ARG A 15 -32.51 -7.19 -5.13
CA ARG A 15 -31.26 -7.18 -5.91
C ARG A 15 -30.44 -5.91 -5.70
N ALA A 16 -31.08 -4.74 -5.68
CA ALA A 16 -30.42 -3.47 -5.40
C ALA A 16 -29.88 -3.41 -3.96
N GLY A 17 -30.63 -3.93 -2.98
CA GLY A 17 -30.19 -4.07 -1.59
C GLY A 17 -29.01 -5.04 -1.44
N THR A 18 -28.99 -6.15 -2.19
CA THR A 18 -27.83 -7.06 -2.23
C THR A 18 -26.63 -6.43 -2.97
N LEU A 19 -26.85 -5.65 -4.03
CA LEU A 19 -25.81 -4.93 -4.76
C LEU A 19 -25.25 -3.72 -3.99
N LEU A 20 -26.03 -3.12 -3.10
CA LEU A 20 -25.64 -1.99 -2.25
C LEU A 20 -25.02 -2.42 -0.91
N GLN A 21 -24.92 -3.73 -0.66
CA GLN A 21 -24.45 -4.26 0.63
C GLN A 21 -23.56 -5.50 0.47
N SER A 22 -22.59 -5.44 -0.43
CA SER A 22 -21.28 -6.05 -0.13
C SER A 22 -20.34 -4.90 0.22
N SER A 23 -20.06 -4.69 1.49
CA SER A 23 -18.95 -3.80 1.86
C SER A 23 -17.69 -4.40 1.25
N SER A 24 -17.14 -3.78 0.20
CA SER A 24 -15.83 -4.12 -0.34
C SER A 24 -14.86 -4.22 0.84
N ARG A 25 -14.27 -5.40 1.06
CA ARG A 25 -13.30 -5.60 2.13
C ARG A 25 -12.19 -4.56 1.97
N LYS A 26 -11.68 -4.03 3.07
CA LYS A 26 -10.65 -2.99 3.05
C LYS A 26 -9.44 -3.47 3.82
N ARG A 27 -8.28 -3.50 3.18
CA ARG A 27 -7.02 -3.96 3.78
C ARG A 27 -5.95 -2.89 3.66
N ALA A 28 -5.15 -2.71 4.69
CA ALA A 28 -4.06 -1.74 4.65
C ALA A 28 -2.73 -2.35 5.10
N LEU A 29 -1.65 -1.84 4.51
CA LEU A 29 -0.28 -2.08 4.94
C LEU A 29 0.36 -0.71 5.19
N LEU A 30 0.73 -0.48 6.45
CA LEU A 30 1.33 0.77 6.91
C LEU A 30 2.74 0.48 7.44
N ILE A 31 3.74 0.98 6.74
CA ILE A 31 5.15 0.80 7.08
C ILE A 31 5.72 2.18 7.45
N GLY A 32 6.26 2.30 8.66
CA GLY A 32 6.90 3.51 9.14
C GLY A 32 8.24 3.18 9.75
N ILE A 33 9.31 3.69 9.17
CA ILE A 33 10.68 3.40 9.59
C ILE A 33 11.32 4.69 10.07
N SER A 34 11.71 4.72 11.34
CA SER A 34 12.32 5.88 11.97
C SER A 34 13.84 5.82 11.96
N TYR A 35 14.45 4.65 11.77
CA TYR A 35 15.89 4.40 11.77
C TYR A 35 16.58 4.75 13.10
N ASP A 36 17.69 4.09 13.38
CA ASP A 36 18.56 4.45 14.49
C ASP A 36 19.69 5.41 14.04
N GLY A 37 20.18 6.25 14.95
CA GLY A 37 21.36 7.07 14.73
C GLY A 37 21.11 8.38 13.96
N VAL A 38 21.99 8.69 13.00
CA VAL A 38 22.09 10.03 12.37
C VAL A 38 21.03 10.30 11.30
N SER A 39 20.39 9.26 10.77
CA SER A 39 19.36 9.33 9.73
C SER A 39 17.95 9.23 10.34
N LYS A 40 17.76 9.59 11.60
CA LYS A 40 16.50 9.39 12.32
C LYS A 40 15.33 10.21 11.74
N LEU A 41 14.18 9.56 11.57
CA LEU A 41 12.92 10.09 11.03
C LEU A 41 11.72 9.74 11.93
N GLU A 42 11.69 10.28 13.15
CA GLU A 42 10.57 10.07 14.11
C GLU A 42 9.17 10.40 13.54
N SER A 43 9.10 11.27 12.53
CA SER A 43 7.85 11.60 11.83
C SER A 43 7.20 10.40 11.14
N SER A 44 7.96 9.37 10.78
CA SER A 44 7.46 8.22 10.04
C SER A 44 6.52 7.35 10.87
N HIS A 45 6.84 7.10 12.14
CA HIS A 45 5.90 6.44 13.06
C HIS A 45 4.63 7.26 13.27
N SER A 46 4.79 8.58 13.45
CA SER A 46 3.66 9.50 13.61
C SER A 46 2.75 9.54 12.36
N ALA A 47 3.31 9.41 11.16
CA ALA A 47 2.55 9.34 9.92
C ALA A 47 1.71 8.06 9.85
N VAL A 48 2.29 6.91 10.22
CA VAL A 48 1.58 5.63 10.32
C VAL A 48 0.41 5.71 11.28
N ASP A 49 0.63 6.24 12.49
CA ASP A 49 -0.42 6.31 13.52
C ASP A 49 -1.57 7.24 13.11
N LYS A 50 -1.27 8.36 12.43
CA LYS A 50 -2.28 9.27 11.85
C LYS A 50 -3.09 8.58 10.76
N TRP A 51 -2.42 7.95 9.79
CA TRP A 51 -3.11 7.27 8.69
C TRP A 51 -3.93 6.08 9.17
N LYS A 52 -3.47 5.35 10.18
CA LYS A 52 -4.25 4.29 10.81
C LYS A 52 -5.59 4.82 11.33
N GLY A 53 -5.59 5.90 12.12
CA GLY A 53 -6.84 6.50 12.62
C GLY A 53 -7.75 7.04 11.51
N VAL A 54 -7.17 7.62 10.45
CA VAL A 54 -7.93 8.05 9.27
C VAL A 54 -8.60 6.86 8.58
N LEU A 55 -7.86 5.76 8.37
CA LEU A 55 -8.37 4.55 7.71
C LEU A 55 -9.45 3.85 8.54
N GLU A 56 -9.32 3.84 9.86
CA GLU A 56 -10.39 3.36 10.76
C GLU A 56 -11.70 4.13 10.51
N GLY A 57 -11.63 5.46 10.36
CA GLY A 57 -12.78 6.30 9.97
C GLY A 57 -13.35 6.00 8.58
N TYR A 58 -12.52 5.46 7.67
CA TYR A 58 -12.95 4.96 6.36
C TYR A 58 -13.39 3.49 6.38
N GLY A 59 -13.46 2.84 7.54
CA GLY A 59 -13.93 1.46 7.68
C GLY A 59 -12.90 0.39 7.32
N TYR A 60 -11.60 0.68 7.48
CA TYR A 60 -10.58 -0.36 7.53
C TYR A 60 -10.57 -0.97 8.93
N CYS A 61 -10.88 -2.26 9.04
CA CYS A 61 -10.91 -2.97 10.32
C CYS A 61 -9.49 -3.27 10.81
N GLY A 62 -9.23 -3.17 12.12
CA GLY A 62 -7.88 -3.38 12.67
C GLY A 62 -7.25 -4.74 12.33
N GLU A 63 -8.06 -5.81 12.20
CA GLU A 63 -7.59 -7.14 11.78
C GLU A 63 -7.11 -7.20 10.32
N ASP A 64 -7.55 -6.26 9.49
CA ASP A 64 -7.19 -6.11 8.08
C ASP A 64 -6.13 -5.03 7.84
N VAL A 65 -5.58 -4.44 8.92
CA VAL A 65 -4.53 -3.42 8.87
C VAL A 65 -3.23 -4.02 9.42
N ILE A 66 -2.27 -4.25 8.54
CA ILE A 66 -0.90 -4.66 8.90
C ILE A 66 -0.09 -3.40 9.17
N VAL A 67 0.52 -3.31 10.35
CA VAL A 67 1.40 -2.19 10.74
C VAL A 67 2.79 -2.73 10.98
N MET A 68 3.80 -2.08 10.39
CA MET A 68 5.21 -2.42 10.58
C MET A 68 5.96 -1.16 11.01
N LYS A 69 6.58 -1.19 12.19
CA LYS A 69 7.38 -0.08 12.75
C LYS A 69 8.62 -0.64 13.43
N ASP A 70 9.76 0.02 13.24
CA ASP A 70 11.03 -0.27 13.92
C ASP A 70 11.05 0.28 15.35
N THR A 71 10.07 -0.14 16.15
CA THR A 71 10.01 0.17 17.59
C THR A 71 10.69 -0.93 18.39
N GLU A 72 11.14 -0.62 19.61
CA GLU A 72 11.70 -1.63 20.53
C GLU A 72 10.73 -2.80 20.79
N SER A 73 9.43 -2.53 20.87
CA SER A 73 8.40 -3.58 21.08
C SER A 73 8.26 -4.55 19.90
N GLU A 74 8.64 -4.12 18.70
CA GLU A 74 8.60 -4.94 17.49
C GLU A 74 9.95 -5.61 17.20
N LEU A 75 11.01 -5.30 17.95
CA LEU A 75 12.34 -5.84 17.69
C LEU A 75 12.34 -7.39 17.72
N GLY A 76 12.79 -8.00 16.63
CA GLY A 76 12.79 -9.46 16.43
C GLY A 76 11.41 -10.06 16.12
N SER A 77 10.35 -9.25 16.05
CA SER A 77 9.02 -9.68 15.61
C SER A 77 8.97 -9.77 14.07
N LYS A 78 7.94 -10.45 13.57
CA LYS A 78 7.63 -10.50 12.12
C LYS A 78 7.16 -9.16 11.54
N TYR A 79 6.88 -8.16 12.39
CA TYR A 79 6.43 -6.82 12.01
C TYR A 79 7.53 -5.77 12.15
N TYR A 80 8.74 -6.15 12.61
CA TYR A 80 9.91 -5.28 12.44
C TYR A 80 10.22 -5.12 10.95
N PRO A 81 10.37 -3.89 10.41
CA PRO A 81 10.46 -3.65 8.98
C PRO A 81 11.86 -3.92 8.38
N THR A 82 12.40 -5.12 8.61
CA THR A 82 13.56 -5.65 7.86
C THR A 82 13.19 -5.94 6.40
N HIS A 83 14.17 -6.08 5.52
CA HIS A 83 13.96 -6.50 4.14
C HIS A 83 13.12 -7.78 4.02
N ASP A 84 13.47 -8.83 4.76
CA ASP A 84 12.79 -10.12 4.67
C ASP A 84 11.33 -10.05 5.13
N ASN A 85 11.07 -9.34 6.23
CA ASN A 85 9.72 -9.15 6.74
C ASN A 85 8.83 -8.33 5.79
N ILE A 86 9.34 -7.23 5.21
CA ILE A 86 8.57 -6.41 4.26
C ILE A 86 8.26 -7.22 3.00
N THR A 87 9.28 -7.86 2.43
CA THR A 87 9.17 -8.72 1.24
C THR A 87 8.13 -9.82 1.46
N ARG A 88 8.21 -10.53 2.59
CA ARG A 88 7.22 -11.56 2.99
C ARG A 88 5.80 -11.00 3.03
N VAL A 89 5.61 -9.83 3.65
CA VAL A 89 4.27 -9.23 3.77
C VAL A 89 3.72 -8.84 2.39
N LEU A 90 4.55 -8.22 1.55
CA LEU A 90 4.18 -7.82 0.19
C LEU A 90 3.81 -9.02 -0.69
N GLU A 91 4.60 -10.08 -0.67
CA GLU A 91 4.39 -11.25 -1.52
C GLU A 91 3.28 -12.19 -1.05
N LYS A 92 3.08 -12.31 0.28
CA LYS A 92 2.31 -13.43 0.85
C LYS A 92 1.13 -13.02 1.71
N GLU A 93 1.11 -11.82 2.28
CA GLU A 93 0.13 -11.46 3.32
C GLU A 93 -0.77 -10.28 2.93
N PHE A 94 -0.27 -9.32 2.16
CA PHE A 94 -0.97 -8.07 1.90
C PHE A 94 -2.00 -8.16 0.77
N ILE A 95 -1.61 -8.61 -0.43
CA ILE A 95 -2.56 -8.80 -1.54
C ILE A 95 -3.18 -10.20 -1.48
N LEU A 96 -4.51 -10.27 -1.43
CA LEU A 96 -5.24 -11.54 -1.41
C LEU A 96 -5.58 -11.96 -2.85
N LEU A 97 -4.74 -12.83 -3.43
CA LEU A 97 -4.84 -13.23 -4.84
C LEU A 97 -6.19 -13.87 -5.23
N ASN A 98 -6.93 -14.42 -4.27
CA ASN A 98 -8.20 -15.12 -4.49
C ASN A 98 -9.44 -14.29 -4.08
N GLU A 99 -9.28 -13.02 -3.71
CA GLU A 99 -10.39 -12.16 -3.31
C GLU A 99 -10.61 -11.02 -4.32
N GLU A 100 -11.85 -10.88 -4.80
CA GLU A 100 -12.28 -9.80 -5.67
C GLU A 100 -12.92 -8.64 -4.87
N ASN A 101 -12.96 -7.45 -5.48
CA ASN A 101 -13.62 -6.26 -4.92
C ASN A 101 -13.04 -5.79 -3.57
N VAL A 102 -11.75 -6.03 -3.33
CA VAL A 102 -11.02 -5.55 -2.16
C VAL A 102 -10.43 -4.18 -2.44
N VAL A 103 -10.46 -3.28 -1.45
CA VAL A 103 -9.79 -1.98 -1.49
C VAL A 103 -8.55 -2.03 -0.62
N TYR A 104 -7.40 -1.92 -1.26
CA TYR A 104 -6.10 -1.91 -0.61
C TYR A 104 -5.61 -0.48 -0.38
N PHE A 105 -4.92 -0.30 0.74
CA PHE A 105 -4.20 0.93 1.06
C PHE A 105 -2.76 0.61 1.45
N PHE A 106 -1.79 1.19 0.77
CA PHE A 106 -0.38 1.05 1.08
C PHE A 106 0.19 2.40 1.52
N LEU A 107 0.85 2.44 2.66
CA LEU A 107 1.64 3.59 3.12
C LEU A 107 3.04 3.09 3.43
N TYR A 108 4.02 3.78 2.87
CA TYR A 108 5.38 3.71 3.34
C TYR A 108 5.85 5.12 3.70
N SER A 109 6.42 5.27 4.89
CA SER A 109 7.08 6.48 5.35
C SER A 109 8.47 6.13 5.88
N GLY A 110 9.50 6.74 5.30
CA GLY A 110 10.90 6.41 5.58
C GLY A 110 11.86 7.05 4.58
N HIS A 111 13.08 6.53 4.48
CA HIS A 111 14.08 6.95 3.50
C HIS A 111 13.90 6.24 2.16
N SER A 112 14.25 6.96 1.10
CA SER A 112 14.44 6.41 -0.23
C SER A 112 15.80 6.83 -0.76
N ASP A 113 16.33 6.08 -1.72
CA ASP A 113 17.57 6.43 -2.43
C ASP A 113 17.47 6.00 -3.90
N GLN A 114 18.52 6.26 -4.65
CA GLN A 114 18.70 5.79 -6.03
C GLN A 114 19.92 4.86 -6.12
N THR A 115 19.77 3.78 -6.89
CA THR A 115 20.88 2.90 -7.27
C THR A 115 21.04 2.85 -8.78
N ASP A 116 22.24 2.55 -9.26
CA ASP A 116 22.51 2.43 -10.69
C ASP A 116 21.66 1.30 -11.31
N CYS A 117 20.96 1.60 -12.40
CA CYS A 117 20.20 0.64 -13.20
C CYS A 117 21.12 0.05 -14.27
N THR A 118 21.48 -1.23 -14.12
CA THR A 118 22.43 -1.90 -15.04
C THR A 118 21.77 -2.69 -16.17
N ASP A 119 20.47 -2.94 -16.09
CA ASP A 119 19.69 -3.69 -17.08
C ASP A 119 18.99 -2.81 -18.12
N GLY A 120 19.03 -1.48 -17.94
CA GLY A 120 18.58 -0.49 -18.93
C GLY A 120 17.06 -0.36 -19.02
N THR A 121 16.34 -0.74 -17.97
CA THR A 121 14.87 -0.59 -17.87
C THR A 121 14.45 0.87 -17.64
N GLU A 122 15.29 1.67 -16.97
CA GLU A 122 15.02 3.07 -16.61
C GLU A 122 15.66 4.07 -17.59
N GLU A 123 14.89 5.10 -17.97
CA GLU A 123 15.27 6.10 -18.99
C GLU A 123 16.46 6.97 -18.55
N ASP A 124 16.60 7.21 -17.25
CA ASP A 124 17.71 7.95 -16.65
C ASP A 124 18.83 7.05 -16.11
N GLY A 125 18.69 5.73 -16.24
CA GLY A 125 19.65 4.75 -15.76
C GLY A 125 19.73 4.62 -14.24
N LYS A 126 18.68 4.99 -13.49
CA LYS A 126 18.63 4.84 -12.03
C LYS A 126 17.36 4.13 -11.55
N ASN A 127 17.54 3.12 -10.71
CA ASN A 127 16.44 2.51 -9.98
C ASN A 127 16.18 3.27 -8.69
N GLU A 128 14.91 3.43 -8.35
CA GLU A 128 14.51 4.00 -7.08
C GLU A 128 14.33 2.90 -6.02
N VAL A 129 14.77 3.16 -4.79
CA VAL A 129 14.67 2.19 -3.69
C VAL A 129 14.05 2.81 -2.44
N ILE A 130 13.31 1.99 -1.69
CA ILE A 130 13.00 2.28 -0.29
C ILE A 130 14.02 1.59 0.62
N ILE A 131 14.36 2.22 1.75
CA ILE A 131 15.35 1.68 2.69
C ILE A 131 14.64 1.02 3.87
N THR A 132 15.01 -0.21 4.19
CA THR A 132 14.44 -0.99 5.29
C THR A 132 15.16 -0.72 6.61
N ALA A 133 14.63 -1.20 7.74
CA ALA A 133 15.20 -0.92 9.06
C ALA A 133 16.58 -1.55 9.29
N ASP A 134 16.90 -2.60 8.55
CA ASP A 134 18.22 -3.26 8.49
C ASP A 134 19.16 -2.63 7.45
N GLY A 135 18.76 -1.53 6.80
CA GLY A 135 19.61 -0.77 5.86
C GLY A 135 19.67 -1.35 4.46
N GLU A 136 18.88 -2.38 4.16
CA GLU A 136 18.78 -3.00 2.85
C GLU A 136 17.82 -2.22 1.94
N HIS A 137 17.90 -2.47 0.64
CA HIS A 137 17.12 -1.76 -0.38
C HIS A 137 16.02 -2.65 -0.96
N ILE A 138 14.82 -2.10 -1.09
CA ILE A 138 13.74 -2.70 -1.89
C ILE A 138 13.50 -1.84 -3.12
N LEU A 139 13.67 -2.43 -4.30
CA LEU A 139 13.48 -1.78 -5.60
C LEU A 139 12.01 -1.45 -5.85
N ASP A 140 11.76 -0.31 -6.48
CA ASP A 140 10.45 0.10 -6.99
C ASP A 140 9.83 -0.93 -7.94
N ASP A 141 10.62 -1.59 -8.78
CA ASP A 141 10.19 -2.69 -9.64
C ASP A 141 9.60 -3.86 -8.83
N PHE A 142 10.20 -4.18 -7.68
CA PHE A 142 9.67 -5.19 -6.78
C PHE A 142 8.35 -4.74 -6.14
N LEU A 143 8.26 -3.47 -5.73
CA LEU A 143 7.01 -2.89 -5.21
C LEU A 143 5.90 -2.92 -6.27
N LYS A 144 6.21 -2.54 -7.51
CA LYS A 144 5.26 -2.57 -8.63
C LYS A 144 4.79 -4.00 -8.90
N LYS A 145 5.70 -4.96 -8.97
CA LYS A 145 5.37 -6.37 -9.17
C LYS A 145 4.42 -6.90 -8.09
N THR A 146 4.66 -6.58 -6.82
CA THR A 146 3.91 -7.12 -5.68
C THR A 146 2.63 -6.36 -5.34
N LEU A 147 2.57 -5.05 -5.62
CA LEU A 147 1.42 -4.22 -5.30
C LEU A 147 0.50 -3.98 -6.50
N VAL A 148 1.05 -3.91 -7.71
CA VAL A 148 0.31 -3.53 -8.93
C VAL A 148 0.05 -4.74 -9.79
N ASP A 149 1.12 -5.43 -10.21
CA ASP A 149 0.98 -6.54 -11.17
C ASP A 149 0.27 -7.74 -10.54
N ALA A 150 0.39 -7.91 -9.22
CA ALA A 150 -0.31 -8.92 -8.43
C ALA A 150 -1.76 -8.55 -8.06
N LEU A 151 -2.22 -7.33 -8.34
CA LEU A 151 -3.54 -6.86 -7.91
C LEU A 151 -4.67 -7.62 -8.66
N PRO A 152 -5.58 -8.32 -7.96
CA PRO A 152 -6.65 -9.06 -8.61
C PRO A 152 -7.63 -8.15 -9.36
N SER A 153 -8.36 -8.72 -10.31
CA SER A 153 -9.42 -8.01 -11.04
C SER A 153 -10.44 -7.40 -10.09
N ARG A 154 -10.91 -6.19 -10.43
CA ARG A 154 -11.90 -5.41 -9.66
C ARG A 154 -11.46 -5.01 -8.25
N CYS A 155 -10.21 -5.25 -7.88
CA CYS A 155 -9.61 -4.67 -6.70
C CYS A 155 -9.08 -3.26 -7.00
N ARG A 156 -8.89 -2.46 -5.96
CA ARG A 156 -8.32 -1.11 -6.07
C ARG A 156 -7.18 -0.96 -5.09
N LEU A 157 -6.10 -0.32 -5.49
CA LEU A 157 -4.99 0.04 -4.62
C LEU A 157 -4.89 1.57 -4.54
N ASN A 158 -4.81 2.09 -3.31
CA ASN A 158 -4.36 3.44 -3.04
C ASN A 158 -3.00 3.33 -2.36
N ALA A 159 -1.98 3.97 -2.89
CA ALA A 159 -0.64 3.91 -2.32
C ALA A 159 -0.11 5.32 -2.03
N ILE A 160 0.68 5.46 -0.96
CA ILE A 160 1.35 6.68 -0.55
C ILE A 160 2.78 6.31 -0.18
N LEU A 161 3.74 6.97 -0.83
CA LEU A 161 5.15 6.94 -0.49
C LEU A 161 5.52 8.32 0.05
N ASP A 162 5.70 8.40 1.37
CA ASP A 162 6.10 9.60 2.10
C ASP A 162 7.60 9.49 2.42
N THR A 163 8.43 9.73 1.42
CA THR A 163 9.89 9.56 1.53
C THR A 163 10.61 10.90 1.59
N CYS A 164 11.62 10.97 2.46
CA CYS A 164 12.48 12.15 2.57
C CYS A 164 13.68 12.02 1.63
N HIS A 165 13.75 12.87 0.60
CA HIS A 165 14.99 13.13 -0.13
C HIS A 165 15.54 14.49 0.31
N SER A 166 16.42 14.51 1.31
CA SER A 166 16.99 15.75 1.86
C SER A 166 18.17 16.30 1.03
N GLY A 167 18.21 16.07 -0.28
CA GLY A 167 19.46 16.20 -1.05
C GLY A 167 19.32 16.69 -2.49
N THR A 168 18.51 17.71 -2.78
CA THR A 168 18.81 18.82 -3.72
C THR A 168 17.55 19.66 -3.98
N LEU A 169 17.68 20.99 -3.88
CA LEU A 169 16.77 21.89 -4.59
C LEU A 169 16.79 21.48 -6.07
N MET A 170 15.66 20.96 -6.58
CA MET A 170 15.47 20.45 -7.95
C MET A 170 16.14 19.09 -8.24
N GLY A 171 15.50 18.01 -7.80
CA GLY A 171 15.70 16.65 -8.33
C GLY A 171 14.40 15.88 -8.19
N LYS A 172 13.77 15.50 -9.30
CA LYS A 172 12.48 14.79 -9.30
C LYS A 172 12.66 13.39 -8.67
N CYS A 173 12.24 13.19 -7.43
CA CYS A 173 11.86 11.86 -6.98
C CYS A 173 10.55 11.50 -7.65
N ASN A 174 10.63 10.80 -8.77
CA ASN A 174 9.47 10.41 -9.57
C ASN A 174 8.60 9.31 -8.90
N LEU A 175 8.97 8.81 -7.71
CA LEU A 175 8.17 7.88 -6.92
C LEU A 175 6.72 8.37 -6.71
N LEU A 176 6.57 9.67 -6.40
CA LEU A 176 5.27 10.30 -6.17
C LEU A 176 4.43 10.42 -7.46
N LEU A 177 5.08 10.50 -8.61
CA LEU A 177 4.45 10.60 -9.94
C LEU A 177 4.07 9.24 -10.55
N GLN A 178 4.80 8.17 -10.22
CA GLN A 178 4.44 6.82 -10.70
C GLN A 178 3.25 6.23 -9.94
N ILE A 179 3.14 6.42 -8.63
CA ILE A 179 1.97 5.93 -7.88
C ILE A 179 0.67 6.66 -8.28
N LEU A 180 0.73 7.96 -8.54
CA LEU A 180 -0.46 8.70 -8.98
C LEU A 180 -0.95 8.25 -10.37
N LYS A 181 -0.04 7.77 -11.25
CA LYS A 181 -0.40 7.18 -12.55
C LYS A 181 -1.15 5.84 -12.42
N LEU A 182 -0.97 5.09 -11.33
CA LEU A 182 -1.67 3.82 -11.10
C LEU A 182 -3.16 3.98 -10.82
N LYS A 183 -3.60 5.18 -10.43
CA LYS A 183 -5.00 5.50 -10.15
C LYS A 183 -5.91 5.44 -11.40
N LEU A 184 -5.34 5.35 -12.60
CA LEU A 184 -6.07 5.51 -13.87
C LEU A 184 -6.24 4.23 -14.72
N ASN A 185 -5.57 3.11 -14.40
CA ASN A 185 -5.48 1.97 -15.33
C ASN A 185 -5.97 0.61 -14.80
N VAL A 186 -6.71 0.56 -13.69
CA VAL A 186 -7.34 -0.69 -13.21
C VAL A 186 -8.80 -0.77 -13.64
N ASP A 187 -9.03 -0.63 -14.95
CA ASP A 187 -10.22 -1.11 -15.65
C ASP A 187 -9.70 -2.06 -16.75
N LYS A 188 -9.42 -3.31 -16.40
CA LYS A 188 -9.19 -4.41 -17.35
C LYS A 188 -10.43 -5.28 -17.44
#